data_AF-A0A2S6NF31-F1
#
_entry.id   AF-A0A2S6NF31-F1
#
_cell.length_a   1.000
_cell.length_b   1.000
_cell.length_c   1.000
_cell.angle_alpha   90.00
_cell.angle_beta   90.00
_cell.angle_gamma   90.00
#
_symmetry.space_group_name_H-M   'P 1'
#
loop_
_entity.id
_entity.type
_entity.pdbx_description
1 polymer ?
#
loop_
_entity_poly.entity_id
_entity_poly.type
_entity_poly.pdbx_seq_one_letter_code
_entity_poly.pdbx_strand_id
1 'polypeptide(L)' 'MTIARVAIELGVDEDWLSNIAGEMEPEDGLIWVYGPGDDGVMAFSDDGIECLQDLIEINKAHPETNQE' A
#
# COMPACT_ATOMS: atom_id res chain seq x y z
N MET A 1 -6.28 -7.85 3.23
CA MET A 1 -6.78 -7.65 1.84
C MET A 1 -5.60 -7.42 0.89
N THR A 2 -5.60 -7.96 -0.32
CA THR A 2 -4.50 -7.76 -1.29
C THR A 2 -4.50 -6.34 -1.87
N ILE A 3 -3.34 -5.84 -2.28
CA ILE A 3 -3.21 -4.49 -2.83
C ILE A 3 -4.14 -4.23 -4.03
N ALA A 4 -4.23 -5.16 -4.98
CA ALA A 4 -5.17 -5.07 -6.10
C ALA A 4 -6.62 -4.89 -5.64
N ARG A 5 -7.02 -5.56 -4.56
CA ARG A 5 -8.39 -5.44 -4.01
C ARG A 5 -8.58 -4.09 -3.33
N VAL A 6 -7.61 -3.62 -2.56
CA VAL A 6 -7.65 -2.29 -1.93
C VAL A 6 -7.71 -1.18 -2.98
N ALA A 7 -6.90 -1.27 -4.04
CA ALA A 7 -6.87 -0.30 -5.13
C ALA A 7 -8.25 -0.16 -5.80
N ILE A 8 -8.91 -1.29 -6.07
CA ILE A 8 -10.29 -1.29 -6.59
C ILE A 8 -11.27 -0.63 -5.62
N GLU A 9 -11.18 -0.93 -4.32
CA GLU A 9 -12.09 -0.39 -3.31
C GLU A 9 -11.91 1.10 -3.08
N LEU A 10 -10.67 1.60 -3.14
CA LEU A 10 -10.34 3.01 -3.02
C LEU A 10 -10.48 3.79 -4.35
N GLY A 11 -10.66 3.09 -5.47
CA GLY A 11 -10.78 3.69 -6.81
C GLY A 11 -9.48 4.36 -7.27
N VAL A 12 -8.32 3.78 -6.90
CA VAL A 12 -6.99 4.29 -7.24
C VAL A 12 -6.21 3.29 -8.09
N ASP A 13 -5.15 3.75 -8.73
CA ASP A 13 -4.24 2.91 -9.50
C ASP A 13 -3.40 2.02 -8.55
N GLU A 14 -3.20 0.75 -8.94
CA GLU A 14 -2.48 -0.23 -8.12
C GLU A 14 -0.98 0.09 -8.02
N ASP A 15 -0.34 0.49 -9.12
CA ASP A 15 1.08 0.81 -9.13
C ASP A 15 1.35 2.07 -8.28
N TRP A 16 0.48 3.08 -8.40
CA TRP A 16 0.52 4.27 -7.54
C TRP A 16 0.34 3.90 -6.06
N LEU A 17 -0.64 3.04 -5.74
CA LEU A 17 -0.87 2.59 -4.38
C LEU A 17 0.34 1.80 -3.82
N SER A 18 0.99 1.00 -4.66
CA SER A 18 2.17 0.24 -4.28
C SER A 18 3.35 1.14 -3.94
N ASN A 19 3.51 2.28 -4.63
CA ASN A 19 4.55 3.24 -4.29
C ASN A 19 4.33 3.86 -2.91
N ILE A 20 3.08 4.19 -2.57
CA ILE A 20 2.73 4.74 -1.26
C ILE A 20 2.89 3.68 -0.16
N ALA A 21 2.38 2.48 -0.39
CA ALA A 21 2.52 1.36 0.54
C ALA A 21 3.98 0.95 0.77
N GLY A 22 4.90 1.29 -0.14
CA GLY A 22 6.33 1.08 0.02
C GLY A 22 6.95 1.87 1.18
N GLU A 23 6.25 2.87 1.71
CA GLU A 23 6.66 3.63 2.91
C GLU A 23 6.22 2.97 4.23
N MET A 24 5.39 1.91 4.16
CA MET A 24 4.89 1.21 5.33
C MET A 24 5.86 0.10 5.78
N GLU A 25 5.96 -0.06 7.09
CA GLU A 25 6.65 -1.20 7.71
C GLU A 25 5.66 -2.31 8.08
N PRO A 26 6.13 -3.53 8.41
CA PRO A 26 5.25 -4.62 8.85
C PRO A 26 4.37 -4.25 10.06
N GLU A 27 4.87 -3.41 10.97
CA GLU A 27 4.14 -2.91 12.13
C GLU A 27 2.95 -2.01 11.75
N ASP A 28 3.00 -1.37 10.60
CA ASP A 28 1.90 -0.57 10.04
C ASP A 28 0.83 -1.44 9.39
N GLY A 29 0.96 -2.77 9.46
CA GLY A 29 -0.01 -3.72 8.92
C GLY A 29 0.21 -4.09 7.46
N LEU A 30 1.35 -3.71 6.87
CA LEU A 30 1.81 -4.22 5.57
C LEU A 30 2.28 -5.68 5.71
N ILE A 31 1.82 -6.54 4.81
CA ILE A 31 2.13 -7.97 4.79
C ILE A 31 2.57 -8.36 3.39
N TRP A 32 3.66 -9.11 3.28
CA TRP A 32 4.04 -9.79 2.04
C TRP A 32 3.56 -11.24 2.04
N VAL A 33 2.73 -11.59 1.05
CA VAL A 33 2.25 -12.96 0.83
C VAL A 33 3.02 -13.57 -0.32
N TYR A 34 3.81 -14.61 -0.04
CA TYR A 34 4.63 -15.29 -1.04
C TYR A 34 3.97 -16.57 -1.55
N GLY A 35 3.96 -16.72 -2.87
CA GLY A 35 3.57 -17.97 -3.54
C GLY A 35 4.73 -18.98 -3.59
N PRO A 36 4.46 -20.22 -4.06
CA PRO A 36 5.49 -21.26 -4.21
C PRO A 36 6.65 -20.94 -5.16
N GLY A 37 6.53 -19.88 -5.97
CA GLY A 37 7.54 -19.41 -6.92
C GLY A 37 8.34 -18.19 -6.42
N ASP A 38 8.25 -17.85 -5.14
CA ASP A 38 8.80 -16.64 -4.52
C ASP A 38 8.20 -15.31 -5.05
N ASP A 39 7.14 -15.38 -5.86
CA ASP A 39 6.35 -14.20 -6.23
C ASP A 39 5.58 -13.68 -5.01
N GLY A 40 5.89 -12.43 -4.62
CA GLY A 40 5.28 -11.74 -3.48
C GLY A 40 4.16 -10.79 -3.90
N VAL A 41 3.08 -10.76 -3.13
CA VAL A 41 1.99 -9.79 -3.26
C VAL A 41 1.83 -9.03 -1.95
N MET A 42 1.76 -7.70 -2.02
CA MET A 42 1.41 -6.87 -0.88
C MET A 42 -0.04 -7.12 -0.46
N ALA A 43 -0.25 -7.24 0.84
CA ALA A 43 -1.53 -7.31 1.48
C ALA A 43 -1.53 -6.50 2.76
N PHE A 44 -2.71 -6.15 3.25
CA PHE A 44 -2.89 -5.30 4.41
C PHE A 44 -3.79 -5.99 5.43
N SER A 45 -3.51 -5.83 6.72
CA SER A 45 -4.52 -6.03 7.76
C SER A 45 -5.61 -4.95 7.67
N ASP A 46 -6.68 -5.08 8.45
CA ASP A 46 -7.70 -4.03 8.50
C ASP A 46 -7.11 -2.72 9.06
N ASP A 47 -6.33 -2.80 10.14
CA ASP A 47 -5.59 -1.66 10.70
C ASP A 47 -4.58 -1.07 9.69
N GLY A 48 -3.95 -1.92 8.87
CA GLY A 48 -3.01 -1.46 7.85
C GLY A 48 -3.67 -0.72 6.70
N ILE A 49 -4.95 -0.97 6.42
CA ILE A 49 -5.71 -0.17 5.46
C ILE A 49 -5.98 1.22 6.03
N GLU A 50 -6.24 1.34 7.33
CA GLU A 50 -6.41 2.64 7.99
C GLU A 50 -5.10 3.46 7.90
N CYS A 51 -3.96 2.85 8.23
CA CYS A 51 -2.65 3.51 8.09
C CYS A 51 -2.34 3.91 6.64
N LEU A 52 -2.65 3.05 5.67
CA LEU A 52 -2.47 3.34 4.25
C LEU A 52 -3.34 4.53 3.78
N GLN A 53 -4.54 4.69 4.33
CA GLN A 53 -5.40 5.84 4.04
C GLN A 53 -4.77 7.15 4.52
N ASP A 54 -4.17 7.17 5.72
CA ASP A 54 -3.46 8.34 6.23
C ASP A 54 -2.27 8.72 5.31
N LEU A 55 -1.48 7.74 4.87
CA LEU A 55 -0.38 7.97 3.93
C LEU A 55 -0.85 8.50 2.57
N ILE A 56 -1.97 7.99 2.07
CA ILE A 56 -2.61 8.50 0.84
C ILE A 56 -2.99 9.97 0.98
N GLU A 57 -3.55 10.38 2.14
CA GLU A 57 -3.92 11.77 2.38
C GLU A 57 -2.69 12.68 2.42
N ILE A 58 -1.61 12.25 3.09
CA ILE A 58 -0.34 12.98 3.15
C ILE A 58 0.24 13.16 1.74
N ASN A 59 0.29 12.08 0.95
CA ASN A 59 0.83 12.11 -0.42
C ASN A 59 0.00 13.02 -1.36
N LYS A 60 -1.33 12.99 -1.24
CA LYS A 60 -2.22 13.89 -1.99
C LYS A 60 -2.06 15.36 -1.58
N ALA A 61 -1.80 15.63 -0.30
CA ALA A 61 -1.53 16.98 0.19
C ALA A 61 -0.15 17.51 -0.23
N HIS A 62 0.81 16.61 -0.46
CA HIS A 62 2.20 16.92 -0.79
C HIS A 62 2.72 16.06 -1.96
N PRO A 63 2.32 16.36 -3.22
CA PRO A 63 2.67 15.53 -4.38
C PRO A 63 4.17 15.55 -4.77
N GLU A 64 5.05 16.21 -3.99
CA GLU A 64 6.43 16.54 -4.39
C GLU A 64 7.53 15.80 -3.58
N THR A 65 7.17 14.86 -2.70
CA THR A 65 8.15 14.04 -1.96
C THR A 65 8.12 12.61 -2.47
N ASN A 66 8.80 12.34 -3.58
CA ASN A 66 9.49 11.07 -3.86
C ASN A 66 10.33 11.21 -5.15
N GLN A 67 11.44 11.95 -5.04
CA GLN A 67 12.59 11.86 -5.93
C GLN A 67 13.86 12.20 -5.15
N GLU A 68 14.45 11.21 -4.47
CA GLU A 68 15.90 11.10 -4.24
C GLU A 68 16.34 9.64 -4.32
#